data_AF-L0AY98-F1
#
_entry.id   AF-L0AY98-F1
#
_cell.length_a   1.000
_cell.length_b   1.000
_cell.length_c   1.000
_cell.angle_alpha   90.00
_cell.angle_beta   90.00
_cell.angle_gamma   90.00
#
_symmetry.space_group_name_H-M   'P 1'
#
loop_
_entity.id
_entity.type
_entity.pdbx_description
1 polymer ?
#
loop_
_entity_poly.entity_id
_entity_poly.type
_entity_poly.pdbx_seq_one_letter_code
_entity_poly.pdbx_strand_id
1 'polypeptide(L)'
;MRYGFTSSFKLIFLLLIVRFAQGNAAQINHKLGTNRHGSSLNELCARLRNFDLSKQCNIISCIGARDWEQRYAIEKSFGLDNTLSSTISGPLKPRFDLWELKNDDKYTLVLDSDIHTDTDYKDKIAKICALSKCTVLYLSADDLYLVDGLLNLNPQTKAFVKKLSRSFNIEHTRKKSQSSVYIVLPSTESITEKFNIKRPNFDAIRAFITETFGKYCLLNIKNSREGIDFSNYFHNFTDSVDPNKIRSILSSTKSQESEEYSALVDYLSYKSFHHHKNLLKDLSKDIYNGNFLQDFGKNVESSFLDSLLSFYLLTYDLDASKRNSELESIKTWFRSSTDHVYLKLILLLEEEIKSQLRKALLKKNTDHSDKLVDELIDDYNKRINDMVPKPVLSRWSKSVLASATKSLRQKLDNIIRVHSELPNTSPMYSKEKASMKSNYEKSKKDRGLSFMLGLTAMIRERGYGNRQAFLNYNLGPLLLTLGYANDRDVAENKPGTGLMPPAFRIQPKLHLNINL
;
A
#
# COMPACT_ATOMS: atom_id res chain seq x y z
N MET A 1 33.59 -12.98 6.27
CA MET A 1 33.77 -11.87 5.30
C MET A 1 32.39 -11.29 4.98
N ARG A 2 32.23 -9.95 4.92
CA ARG A 2 31.00 -9.31 4.41
C ARG A 2 31.29 -8.76 3.02
N TYR A 3 30.75 -9.37 1.97
CA TYR A 3 30.92 -8.86 0.60
C TYR A 3 30.05 -7.62 0.38
N GLY A 4 30.70 -6.46 0.26
CA GLY A 4 30.04 -5.20 -0.05
C GLY A 4 29.65 -5.13 -1.53
N PHE A 5 28.51 -5.72 -1.89
CA PHE A 5 27.95 -5.58 -3.23
C PHE A 5 27.66 -4.11 -3.53
N THR A 6 28.34 -3.57 -4.55
CA THR A 6 28.19 -2.18 -4.99
C THR A 6 26.80 -1.94 -5.58
N SER A 7 26.33 -0.69 -5.56
CA SER A 7 25.01 -0.32 -6.11
C SER A 7 24.84 -0.71 -7.58
N SER A 8 25.94 -0.70 -8.36
CA SER A 8 25.98 -1.19 -9.74
C SER A 8 25.68 -2.69 -9.84
N PHE A 9 26.22 -3.50 -8.92
CA PHE A 9 25.95 -4.93 -8.87
C PHE A 9 24.51 -5.22 -8.43
N LYS A 10 23.98 -4.45 -7.47
CA LYS A 10 22.54 -4.47 -7.14
C LYS A 10 21.68 -4.15 -8.37
N LEU A 11 22.03 -3.14 -9.16
CA LEU A 11 21.27 -2.74 -10.35
C LEU A 11 21.31 -3.82 -11.45
N ILE A 12 22.47 -4.43 -11.70
CA ILE A 12 22.62 -5.54 -12.65
C ILE A 12 21.83 -6.77 -12.17
N PHE A 13 21.87 -7.08 -10.88
CA PHE A 13 21.07 -8.15 -10.28
C PHE A 13 19.57 -7.84 -10.34
N LEU A 14 19.17 -6.57 -10.21
CA LEU A 14 17.79 -6.11 -10.45
C LEU A 14 17.35 -6.36 -11.89
N LEU A 15 18.17 -5.98 -12.88
CA LEU A 15 17.89 -6.18 -14.30
C LEU A 15 17.86 -7.67 -14.67
N LEU A 16 18.69 -8.49 -14.03
CA LEU A 16 18.63 -9.95 -14.12
C LEU A 16 17.35 -10.52 -13.49
N ILE A 17 16.94 -10.05 -12.30
CA ILE A 17 15.66 -10.43 -11.67
C ILE A 17 14.49 -10.02 -12.56
N VAL A 18 14.50 -8.83 -13.16
CA VAL A 18 13.45 -8.39 -14.10
C VAL A 18 13.42 -9.31 -15.33
N ARG A 19 14.57 -9.71 -15.88
CA ARG A 19 14.62 -10.71 -16.98
C ARG A 19 14.20 -12.13 -16.54
N PHE A 20 14.51 -12.53 -15.31
CA PHE A 20 14.11 -13.84 -14.78
C PHE A 20 12.60 -13.88 -14.44
N ALA A 21 12.04 -12.77 -13.98
CA ALA A 21 10.60 -12.54 -13.83
C ALA A 21 9.88 -12.33 -15.18
N GLN A 22 10.60 -11.97 -16.25
CA GLN A 22 10.09 -12.08 -17.62
C GLN A 22 10.01 -13.54 -18.07
N GLY A 23 10.92 -14.43 -17.64
CA GLY A 23 10.83 -15.88 -17.83
C GLY A 23 9.67 -16.51 -17.04
N ASN A 24 9.59 -16.23 -15.74
CA ASN A 24 8.45 -16.65 -14.88
C ASN A 24 7.19 -15.79 -15.07
N ALA A 25 7.12 -14.97 -16.14
CA ALA A 25 6.03 -14.02 -16.35
C ALA A 25 4.66 -14.68 -16.41
N ALA A 26 4.52 -15.85 -17.04
CA ALA A 26 3.24 -16.54 -17.14
C ALA A 26 2.62 -16.81 -15.75
N GLN A 27 3.42 -17.30 -14.80
CA GLN A 27 2.94 -17.62 -13.44
C GLN A 27 2.75 -16.37 -12.57
N ILE A 28 3.53 -15.31 -12.80
CA ILE A 28 3.41 -14.03 -12.08
C ILE A 28 2.20 -13.23 -12.60
N ASN A 29 2.06 -13.09 -13.93
CA ASN A 29 0.92 -12.42 -14.57
C ASN A 29 -0.40 -13.08 -14.17
N HIS A 30 -0.50 -14.42 -14.19
CA HIS A 30 -1.70 -15.14 -13.76
C HIS A 30 -2.05 -14.95 -12.27
N LYS A 31 -1.06 -14.75 -11.40
CA LYS A 31 -1.29 -14.44 -9.98
C LYS A 31 -1.66 -12.97 -9.74
N LEU A 32 -1.21 -12.04 -10.59
CA LEU A 32 -1.44 -10.61 -10.46
C LEU A 32 -2.67 -10.10 -11.24
N GLY A 33 -3.10 -10.80 -12.30
CA GLY A 33 -4.12 -10.35 -13.26
C GLY A 33 -3.57 -9.51 -14.42
N THR A 34 -2.24 -9.35 -14.52
CA THR A 34 -1.58 -8.48 -15.52
C THR A 34 -1.37 -9.20 -16.86
N ASN A 35 -2.46 -9.43 -17.60
CA ASN A 35 -2.40 -9.94 -18.97
C ASN A 35 -1.91 -8.83 -19.92
N ARG A 36 -0.70 -9.02 -20.46
CA ARG A 36 0.15 -7.94 -21.03
C ARG A 36 -0.32 -7.33 -22.35
N HIS A 37 -1.26 -7.95 -23.05
CA HIS A 37 -1.79 -7.46 -24.32
C HIS A 37 -3.32 -7.47 -24.35
N GLY A 38 -3.93 -6.95 -23.28
CA GLY A 38 -5.35 -6.62 -23.27
C GLY A 38 -5.71 -5.63 -24.38
N SER A 39 -6.16 -6.13 -25.54
CA SER A 39 -6.84 -5.32 -26.54
C SER A 39 -8.04 -4.67 -25.87
N SER A 40 -8.08 -3.34 -25.88
CA SER A 40 -9.01 -2.58 -25.03
C SER A 40 -10.47 -3.01 -25.24
N LEU A 41 -11.32 -2.84 -24.23
CA LEU A 41 -12.75 -3.12 -24.34
C LEU A 41 -13.39 -2.42 -25.57
N ASN A 42 -12.88 -1.24 -25.91
CA ASN A 42 -13.23 -0.47 -27.09
C ASN A 42 -12.80 -1.14 -28.42
N GLU A 43 -11.62 -1.77 -28.45
CA GLU A 43 -11.14 -2.54 -29.60
C GLU A 43 -11.94 -3.84 -29.80
N LEU A 44 -12.19 -4.60 -28.72
CA LEU A 44 -13.11 -5.74 -28.74
C LEU A 44 -14.50 -5.30 -29.26
N CYS A 45 -15.04 -4.19 -28.75
CA CYS A 45 -16.31 -3.64 -29.21
C CYS A 45 -16.27 -3.13 -30.66
N ALA A 46 -15.10 -2.82 -31.21
CA ALA A 46 -14.92 -2.50 -32.63
C ALA A 46 -14.83 -3.78 -33.49
N ARG A 47 -14.12 -4.82 -33.04
CA ARG A 47 -14.09 -6.14 -33.70
C ARG A 47 -15.49 -6.77 -33.75
N LEU A 48 -16.24 -6.75 -32.63
CA LEU A 48 -17.64 -7.19 -32.57
C LEU A 48 -18.61 -6.34 -33.42
N ARG A 49 -18.27 -5.06 -33.70
CA ARG A 49 -19.06 -4.19 -34.60
C ARG A 49 -18.82 -4.51 -36.07
N ASN A 50 -17.56 -4.79 -36.42
CA ASN A 50 -17.12 -5.04 -37.79
C ASN A 50 -17.20 -6.54 -38.14
N PHE A 51 -17.80 -7.35 -37.28
CA PHE A 51 -17.95 -8.79 -37.47
C PHE A 51 -18.98 -9.09 -38.56
N ASP A 52 -18.65 -10.04 -39.43
CA ASP A 52 -19.53 -10.49 -40.51
C ASP A 52 -20.79 -11.18 -39.93
N LEU A 53 -21.94 -10.55 -40.11
CA LEU A 53 -23.23 -11.02 -39.60
C LEU A 53 -23.72 -12.34 -40.23
N SER A 54 -23.07 -12.81 -41.30
CA SER A 54 -23.30 -14.15 -41.85
C SER A 54 -22.66 -15.27 -41.01
N LYS A 55 -21.61 -14.96 -40.24
CA LYS A 55 -20.90 -15.95 -39.41
C LYS A 55 -21.55 -16.15 -38.05
N GLN A 56 -21.55 -17.39 -37.58
CA GLN A 56 -22.07 -17.73 -36.25
C GLN A 56 -21.07 -17.34 -35.15
N CYS A 57 -21.52 -16.56 -34.17
CA CYS A 57 -20.81 -16.32 -32.92
C CYS A 57 -21.36 -17.22 -31.81
N ASN A 58 -20.52 -18.08 -31.25
CA ASN A 58 -20.80 -18.88 -30.06
C ASN A 58 -20.29 -18.15 -28.80
N ILE A 59 -20.94 -18.38 -27.64
CA ILE A 59 -20.41 -17.97 -26.34
C ILE A 59 -20.43 -19.16 -25.38
N ILE A 60 -19.33 -19.31 -24.64
CA ILE A 60 -19.20 -20.26 -23.52
C ILE A 60 -18.71 -19.46 -22.31
N SER A 61 -19.37 -19.61 -21.17
CA SER A 61 -18.99 -18.89 -19.94
C SER A 61 -18.43 -19.82 -18.87
N CYS A 62 -17.25 -19.49 -18.36
CA CYS A 62 -16.65 -20.06 -17.17
C CYS A 62 -16.67 -19.01 -16.05
N ILE A 63 -17.23 -19.36 -14.90
CA ILE A 63 -17.44 -18.45 -13.77
C ILE A 63 -16.91 -19.09 -12.49
N GLY A 64 -16.27 -18.30 -11.63
CA GLY A 64 -15.81 -18.73 -10.31
C GLY A 64 -14.50 -19.51 -10.31
N ALA A 65 -13.83 -19.66 -11.46
CA ALA A 65 -12.52 -20.30 -11.56
C ALA A 65 -11.47 -19.49 -10.77
N ARG A 66 -11.17 -19.89 -9.53
CA ARG A 66 -10.37 -19.07 -8.59
C ARG A 66 -8.92 -19.53 -8.43
N ASP A 67 -8.70 -20.83 -8.46
CA ASP A 67 -7.37 -21.45 -8.37
C ASP A 67 -6.70 -21.57 -9.74
N TRP A 68 -5.44 -22.02 -9.75
CA TRP A 68 -4.65 -22.13 -10.97
C TRP A 68 -5.02 -23.37 -11.81
N GLU A 69 -5.56 -24.42 -11.18
CA GLU A 69 -5.85 -25.71 -11.83
C GLU A 69 -7.12 -25.61 -12.67
N GLN A 70 -8.14 -24.94 -12.13
CA GLN A 70 -9.38 -24.60 -12.84
C GLN A 70 -9.09 -23.71 -14.06
N ARG A 71 -8.28 -22.65 -13.88
CA ARG A 71 -7.91 -21.73 -14.98
C ARG A 71 -7.04 -22.42 -16.04
N TYR A 72 -6.02 -23.17 -15.62
CA TYR A 72 -5.20 -23.96 -16.55
C TYR A 72 -6.01 -25.04 -17.30
N ALA A 73 -7.01 -25.65 -16.65
CA ALA A 73 -7.92 -26.58 -17.31
C ALA A 73 -8.79 -25.89 -18.38
N ILE A 74 -9.30 -24.68 -18.10
CA ILE A 74 -10.01 -23.83 -19.09
C ILE A 74 -9.06 -23.49 -20.25
N GLU A 75 -7.90 -22.91 -19.96
CA GLU A 75 -6.88 -22.50 -20.95
C GLU A 75 -6.49 -23.66 -21.86
N LYS A 76 -6.13 -24.81 -21.29
CA LYS A 76 -5.74 -26.01 -22.03
C LYS A 76 -6.88 -26.60 -22.87
N SER A 77 -8.12 -26.53 -22.41
CA SER A 77 -9.26 -27.13 -23.12
C SER A 77 -9.76 -26.32 -24.29
N PHE A 78 -9.53 -25.01 -24.29
CA PHE A 78 -9.87 -24.11 -25.38
C PHE A 78 -8.67 -23.73 -26.26
N GLY A 79 -7.44 -24.01 -25.83
CA GLY A 79 -6.22 -23.55 -26.51
C GLY A 79 -5.99 -22.04 -26.35
N LEU A 80 -6.32 -21.48 -25.18
CA LEU A 80 -6.19 -20.04 -24.93
C LEU A 80 -4.71 -19.62 -24.88
N ASP A 81 -4.30 -18.76 -25.80
CA ASP A 81 -3.07 -17.98 -25.66
C ASP A 81 -3.33 -16.86 -24.65
N ASN A 82 -2.65 -16.92 -23.50
CA ASN A 82 -2.76 -15.97 -22.40
C ASN A 82 -2.39 -14.52 -22.74
N THR A 83 -1.86 -14.25 -23.94
CA THR A 83 -1.62 -12.90 -24.44
C THR A 83 -2.84 -12.28 -25.15
N LEU A 84 -3.88 -13.06 -25.48
CA LEU A 84 -4.99 -12.64 -26.35
C LEU A 84 -6.33 -12.34 -25.63
N SER A 85 -6.36 -12.26 -24.30
CA SER A 85 -7.57 -11.89 -23.55
C SER A 85 -7.95 -10.43 -23.76
N SER A 86 -9.22 -10.16 -24.03
CA SER A 86 -9.81 -8.83 -23.81
C SER A 86 -10.33 -8.74 -22.37
N THR A 87 -9.55 -8.12 -21.48
CA THR A 87 -9.92 -7.91 -20.07
C THR A 87 -10.97 -6.79 -19.98
N ILE A 88 -12.15 -7.11 -19.41
CA ILE A 88 -13.33 -6.23 -19.34
C ILE A 88 -13.41 -5.52 -17.98
N SER A 89 -12.90 -6.13 -16.91
CA SER A 89 -12.58 -5.46 -15.65
C SER A 89 -11.19 -4.82 -15.70
N GLY A 90 -10.80 -4.05 -14.69
CA GLY A 90 -9.40 -3.69 -14.48
C GLY A 90 -8.49 -4.92 -14.24
N PRO A 91 -7.15 -4.75 -14.25
CA PRO A 91 -6.16 -5.83 -14.16
C PRO A 91 -6.02 -6.47 -12.76
N LEU A 92 -6.95 -6.20 -11.83
CA LEU A 92 -6.98 -6.81 -10.50
C LEU A 92 -8.21 -7.72 -10.35
N LYS A 93 -8.13 -8.70 -9.46
CA LYS A 93 -9.30 -9.54 -9.12
C LYS A 93 -10.46 -8.66 -8.57
N PRO A 94 -11.72 -8.96 -8.92
CA PRO A 94 -12.19 -10.20 -9.54
C PRO A 94 -12.06 -10.19 -11.08
N ARG A 95 -11.57 -11.28 -11.68
CA ARG A 95 -11.34 -11.42 -13.13
C ARG A 95 -12.64 -11.24 -13.93
N PHE A 96 -12.53 -10.67 -15.13
CA PHE A 96 -13.60 -10.65 -16.13
C PHE A 96 -12.96 -10.54 -17.53
N ASP A 97 -12.37 -11.63 -18.00
CA ASP A 97 -11.72 -11.72 -19.32
C ASP A 97 -12.67 -12.34 -20.35
N LEU A 98 -12.61 -11.84 -21.59
CA LEU A 98 -13.24 -12.46 -22.75
C LEU A 98 -12.17 -12.81 -23.79
N TRP A 99 -12.12 -14.07 -24.18
CA TRP A 99 -11.14 -14.63 -25.11
C TRP A 99 -11.78 -14.86 -26.48
N GLU A 100 -11.05 -14.54 -27.55
CA GLU A 100 -11.48 -14.79 -28.93
C GLU A 100 -10.83 -16.07 -29.48
N LEU A 101 -11.64 -17.13 -29.67
CA LEU A 101 -11.23 -18.32 -30.41
C LEU A 101 -11.53 -18.15 -31.90
N LYS A 102 -10.47 -18.20 -32.71
CA LYS A 102 -10.54 -18.22 -34.17
C LYS A 102 -10.55 -19.66 -34.67
N ASN A 103 -11.75 -20.21 -34.86
CA ASN A 103 -11.95 -21.38 -35.72
C ASN A 103 -12.49 -20.88 -37.07
N ASP A 104 -12.04 -21.44 -38.18
CA ASP A 104 -12.20 -20.83 -39.52
C ASP A 104 -13.66 -20.49 -39.91
N ASP A 105 -14.59 -21.39 -39.56
CA ASP A 105 -16.03 -21.24 -39.83
C ASP A 105 -16.85 -20.63 -38.67
N LYS A 106 -16.33 -20.63 -37.43
CA LYS A 106 -17.08 -20.27 -36.22
C LYS A 106 -16.25 -19.46 -35.23
N TYR A 107 -16.66 -18.20 -35.04
CA TYR A 107 -16.11 -17.35 -34.01
C TYR A 107 -16.67 -17.77 -32.65
N THR A 108 -15.81 -18.06 -31.68
CA THR A 108 -16.25 -18.51 -30.35
C THR A 108 -15.64 -17.61 -29.28
N LEU A 109 -16.47 -17.08 -28.41
CA LEU A 109 -16.06 -16.25 -27.27
C LEU A 109 -16.10 -17.10 -26.00
N VAL A 110 -14.97 -17.17 -25.30
CA VAL A 110 -14.90 -17.79 -23.97
C VAL A 110 -14.87 -16.66 -22.94
N LEU A 111 -15.82 -16.63 -22.01
CA LEU A 111 -15.76 -15.75 -20.86
C LEU A 111 -15.08 -16.50 -19.69
N ASP A 112 -14.08 -15.89 -19.06
CA ASP A 112 -13.51 -16.35 -17.78
C ASP A 112 -13.65 -15.24 -16.73
N SER A 113 -14.43 -15.49 -15.68
CA SER A 113 -14.73 -14.47 -14.67
C SER A 113 -14.78 -15.04 -13.26
N ASP A 114 -14.26 -14.31 -12.28
CA ASP A 114 -14.50 -14.61 -10.87
C ASP A 114 -15.96 -14.30 -10.49
N ILE A 115 -16.49 -14.86 -9.40
CA ILE A 115 -17.79 -14.43 -8.85
C ILE A 115 -17.62 -13.03 -8.25
N HIS A 116 -18.00 -12.01 -9.01
CA HIS A 116 -17.91 -10.60 -8.63
C HIS A 116 -18.79 -10.23 -7.44
N THR A 117 -18.41 -9.20 -6.69
CA THR A 117 -19.20 -8.57 -5.62
C THR A 117 -19.94 -7.32 -6.07
N ASP A 118 -19.41 -6.61 -7.06
CA ASP A 118 -19.98 -5.40 -7.67
C ASP A 118 -21.35 -5.65 -8.35
N THR A 119 -22.25 -4.67 -8.35
CA THR A 119 -23.61 -4.81 -8.91
C THR A 119 -23.65 -4.90 -10.43
N ASP A 120 -22.78 -4.15 -11.10
CA ASP A 120 -22.87 -3.81 -12.52
C ASP A 120 -22.12 -4.84 -13.34
N TYR A 121 -20.92 -5.24 -12.87
CA TYR A 121 -20.20 -6.41 -13.40
C TYR A 121 -21.05 -7.69 -13.24
N LYS A 122 -21.72 -7.90 -12.08
CA LYS A 122 -22.69 -9.01 -11.92
C LYS A 122 -23.82 -8.98 -12.95
N ASP A 123 -24.29 -7.79 -13.35
CA ASP A 123 -25.35 -7.64 -14.36
C ASP A 123 -24.85 -8.01 -15.75
N LYS A 124 -23.65 -7.55 -16.14
CA LYS A 124 -23.02 -7.92 -17.41
C LYS A 124 -22.74 -9.41 -17.51
N ILE A 125 -22.10 -10.00 -16.49
CA ILE A 125 -21.78 -11.43 -16.44
C ILE A 125 -23.05 -12.26 -16.57
N ALA A 126 -24.08 -11.99 -15.75
CA ALA A 126 -25.33 -12.75 -15.80
C ALA A 126 -26.02 -12.69 -17.18
N LYS A 127 -25.99 -11.53 -17.85
CA LYS A 127 -26.53 -11.36 -19.21
C LYS A 127 -25.72 -12.11 -20.28
N ILE A 128 -24.39 -12.08 -20.24
CA ILE A 128 -23.52 -12.80 -21.19
C ILE A 128 -23.63 -14.32 -21.00
N CYS A 129 -23.67 -14.78 -19.76
CA CYS A 129 -23.85 -16.21 -19.44
C CYS A 129 -25.23 -16.72 -19.91
N ALA A 130 -26.29 -15.91 -19.79
CA ALA A 130 -27.61 -16.23 -20.33
C ALA A 130 -27.70 -16.27 -21.87
N LEU A 131 -26.71 -15.70 -22.57
CA LEU A 131 -26.54 -15.87 -24.02
C LEU A 131 -25.68 -17.08 -24.39
N SER A 132 -24.96 -17.67 -23.42
CA SER A 132 -24.01 -18.75 -23.64
C SER A 132 -24.70 -20.11 -23.67
N LYS A 133 -24.47 -20.90 -24.73
CA LYS A 133 -25.07 -22.24 -24.86
C LYS A 133 -24.60 -23.20 -23.76
N CYS A 134 -23.39 -22.97 -23.25
CA CYS A 134 -22.89 -23.58 -22.02
C CYS A 134 -22.40 -22.51 -21.04
N THR A 135 -22.78 -22.66 -19.78
CA THR A 135 -22.17 -21.94 -18.65
C THR A 135 -21.68 -22.96 -17.61
N VAL A 136 -20.46 -22.76 -17.12
CA VAL A 136 -19.83 -23.54 -16.05
C VAL A 136 -19.59 -22.61 -14.86
N LEU A 137 -20.18 -22.94 -13.72
CA LEU A 137 -19.99 -22.24 -12.45
C LEU A 137 -19.19 -23.12 -11.49
N TYR A 138 -17.93 -22.75 -11.29
CA TYR A 138 -17.11 -23.26 -10.20
C TYR A 138 -17.54 -22.61 -8.88
N LEU A 139 -17.64 -23.43 -7.83
CA LEU A 139 -17.86 -22.99 -6.46
C LEU A 139 -16.63 -23.38 -5.64
N SER A 140 -16.04 -22.39 -4.96
CA SER A 140 -14.92 -22.61 -4.04
C SER A 140 -15.39 -22.75 -2.59
N ALA A 141 -14.50 -23.14 -1.69
CA ALA A 141 -14.75 -23.15 -0.25
C ALA A 141 -15.09 -21.75 0.32
N ASP A 142 -14.75 -20.67 -0.39
CA ASP A 142 -15.11 -19.29 -0.03
C ASP A 142 -16.52 -18.87 -0.48
N ASP A 143 -17.11 -19.61 -1.42
CA ASP A 143 -18.49 -19.39 -1.86
C ASP A 143 -19.52 -20.05 -0.94
N LEU A 144 -19.06 -20.81 0.06
CA LEU A 144 -19.86 -21.55 1.03
C LEU A 144 -19.72 -21.00 2.46
N TYR A 145 -20.71 -21.31 3.30
CA TYR A 145 -20.67 -21.14 4.76
C TYR A 145 -21.45 -22.27 5.44
N LEU A 146 -21.25 -22.43 6.75
CA LEU A 146 -21.87 -23.48 7.56
C LEU A 146 -23.01 -22.90 8.41
N VAL A 147 -24.16 -23.57 8.43
CA VAL A 147 -25.30 -23.27 9.32
C VAL A 147 -25.81 -24.59 9.87
N ASP A 148 -25.82 -24.76 11.18
CA ASP A 148 -26.35 -25.96 11.87
C ASP A 148 -25.78 -27.30 11.33
N GLY A 149 -24.51 -27.29 10.92
CA GLY A 149 -23.82 -28.43 10.31
C GLY A 149 -24.07 -28.63 8.80
N LEU A 150 -24.95 -27.83 8.19
CA LEU A 150 -25.29 -27.88 6.76
C LEU A 150 -24.55 -26.80 5.96
N LEU A 151 -23.90 -27.21 4.86
CA LEU A 151 -23.24 -26.30 3.94
C LEU A 151 -24.26 -25.55 3.09
N ASN A 152 -24.08 -24.24 2.98
CA ASN A 152 -24.96 -23.32 2.26
C ASN A 152 -24.13 -22.38 1.36
N LEU A 153 -24.70 -21.90 0.25
CA LEU A 153 -24.08 -20.83 -0.55
C LEU A 153 -24.10 -19.51 0.23
N ASN A 154 -22.95 -18.84 0.34
CA ASN A 154 -22.84 -17.55 1.04
C ASN A 154 -23.80 -16.49 0.44
N PRO A 155 -24.20 -15.44 1.19
CA PRO A 155 -25.22 -14.49 0.71
C PRO A 155 -24.89 -13.82 -0.63
N GLN A 156 -23.61 -13.56 -0.93
CA GLN A 156 -23.18 -12.94 -2.18
C GLN A 156 -23.29 -13.91 -3.36
N THR A 157 -22.80 -15.14 -3.21
CA THR A 157 -22.92 -16.21 -4.20
C THR A 157 -24.37 -16.61 -4.42
N LYS A 158 -25.17 -16.71 -3.34
CA LYS A 158 -26.61 -17.02 -3.40
C LYS A 158 -27.39 -15.93 -4.14
N ALA A 159 -27.02 -14.66 -3.98
CA ALA A 159 -27.57 -13.55 -4.75
C ALA A 159 -27.13 -13.58 -6.23
N PHE A 160 -25.87 -13.89 -6.51
CA PHE A 160 -25.36 -14.04 -7.88
C PHE A 160 -26.06 -15.19 -8.63
N VAL A 161 -26.18 -16.37 -8.01
CA VAL A 161 -26.88 -17.54 -8.57
C VAL A 161 -28.35 -17.22 -8.90
N LYS A 162 -29.07 -16.50 -8.02
CA LYS A 162 -30.44 -16.03 -8.31
C LYS A 162 -30.48 -15.02 -9.45
N LYS A 163 -29.48 -14.13 -9.57
CA LYS A 163 -29.38 -13.14 -10.65
C LYS A 163 -29.12 -13.81 -12.01
N LEU A 164 -28.19 -14.77 -12.04
CA LEU A 164 -27.85 -15.60 -13.19
C LEU A 164 -29.05 -16.41 -13.70
N SER A 165 -29.78 -17.10 -12.81
CA SER A 165 -31.02 -17.82 -13.15
C SER A 165 -32.10 -16.90 -13.74
N ARG A 166 -32.31 -15.71 -13.19
CA ARG A 166 -33.24 -14.71 -13.75
C ARG A 166 -32.87 -14.32 -15.18
N SER A 167 -31.58 -14.13 -15.47
CA SER A 167 -31.10 -13.86 -16.83
C SER A 167 -31.36 -15.04 -17.78
N PHE A 168 -31.11 -16.28 -17.35
CA PHE A 168 -31.45 -17.47 -18.14
C PHE A 168 -32.96 -17.59 -18.42
N ASN A 169 -33.83 -17.33 -17.44
CA ASN A 169 -35.27 -17.35 -17.64
C ASN A 169 -35.72 -16.35 -18.72
N ILE A 170 -35.16 -15.13 -18.70
CA ILE A 170 -35.44 -14.08 -19.69
C ILE A 170 -35.04 -14.52 -21.11
N GLU A 171 -33.87 -15.12 -21.29
CA GLU A 171 -33.41 -15.58 -22.61
C GLU A 171 -34.07 -16.89 -23.06
N HIS A 172 -34.38 -17.80 -22.14
CA HIS A 172 -35.15 -19.02 -22.43
C HIS A 172 -36.57 -18.68 -22.93
N THR A 173 -37.24 -17.73 -22.27
CA THR A 173 -38.56 -17.21 -22.68
C THR A 173 -38.52 -16.60 -24.10
N ARG A 174 -37.37 -16.03 -24.51
CA ARG A 174 -37.17 -15.44 -25.85
C ARG A 174 -36.83 -16.46 -26.93
N LYS A 175 -35.87 -17.36 -26.67
CA LYS A 175 -35.32 -18.29 -27.68
C LYS A 175 -36.01 -19.66 -27.70
N LYS A 176 -36.73 -20.07 -26.64
CA LYS A 176 -37.21 -21.45 -26.36
C LYS A 176 -36.11 -22.54 -26.26
N SER A 177 -34.86 -22.25 -26.62
CA SER A 177 -33.69 -23.09 -26.37
C SER A 177 -33.36 -23.18 -24.87
N GLN A 178 -32.99 -24.37 -24.38
CA GLN A 178 -32.41 -24.52 -23.04
C GLN A 178 -30.88 -24.38 -23.12
N SER A 179 -30.29 -23.59 -22.22
CA SER A 179 -28.83 -23.52 -22.06
C SER A 179 -28.37 -24.64 -21.13
N SER A 180 -27.15 -25.17 -21.35
CA SER A 180 -26.54 -26.13 -20.44
C SER A 180 -25.82 -25.39 -19.31
N VAL A 181 -26.10 -25.77 -18.06
CA VAL A 181 -25.47 -25.19 -16.87
C VAL A 181 -24.78 -26.29 -16.08
N TYR A 182 -23.46 -26.23 -16.00
CA TYR A 182 -22.64 -27.13 -15.21
C TYR A 182 -22.22 -26.43 -13.92
N ILE A 183 -22.43 -27.05 -12.77
CA ILE A 183 -21.90 -26.58 -11.49
C ILE A 183 -20.80 -27.54 -11.05
N VAL A 184 -19.64 -27.00 -10.69
CA VAL A 184 -18.55 -27.75 -10.06
C VAL A 184 -18.55 -27.43 -8.57
N LEU A 185 -18.81 -28.45 -7.75
CA LEU A 185 -18.71 -28.35 -6.29
C LEU A 185 -17.24 -28.42 -5.82
N PRO A 186 -16.87 -27.67 -4.76
CA PRO A 186 -15.51 -27.65 -4.24
C PRO A 186 -15.05 -29.02 -3.75
N SER A 187 -13.74 -29.25 -3.70
CA SER A 187 -13.18 -30.54 -3.29
C SER A 187 -13.53 -30.84 -1.83
N THR A 188 -13.74 -32.13 -1.53
CA THR A 188 -13.95 -32.62 -0.16
C THR A 188 -12.86 -32.12 0.78
N GLU A 189 -11.62 -32.10 0.29
CA GLU A 189 -10.41 -31.64 0.94
C GLU A 189 -10.48 -30.17 1.33
N SER A 190 -10.78 -29.27 0.38
CA SER A 190 -10.87 -27.82 0.64
C SER A 190 -11.96 -27.46 1.66
N ILE A 191 -13.03 -28.26 1.72
CA ILE A 191 -14.12 -28.09 2.68
C ILE A 191 -13.78 -28.70 4.04
N THR A 192 -13.09 -29.84 4.09
CA THR A 192 -12.57 -30.42 5.33
C THR A 192 -11.52 -29.51 5.96
N GLU A 193 -10.60 -28.95 5.18
CA GLU A 193 -9.59 -27.99 5.64
C GLU A 193 -10.23 -26.72 6.22
N LYS A 194 -11.16 -26.09 5.49
CA LYS A 194 -11.76 -24.82 5.90
C LYS A 194 -12.76 -24.93 7.05
N PHE A 195 -13.59 -25.98 7.07
CA PHE A 195 -14.72 -26.10 8.00
C PHE A 195 -14.55 -27.21 9.06
N ASN A 196 -13.45 -27.98 9.02
CA ASN A 196 -13.19 -29.13 9.89
C ASN A 196 -14.27 -30.24 9.81
N ILE A 197 -14.90 -30.40 8.64
CA ILE A 197 -15.98 -31.38 8.41
C ILE A 197 -15.42 -32.61 7.69
N LYS A 198 -15.44 -33.78 8.35
CA LYS A 198 -14.92 -35.05 7.81
C LYS A 198 -15.71 -35.61 6.62
N ARG A 199 -16.98 -35.24 6.47
CA ARG A 199 -17.89 -35.68 5.39
C ARG A 199 -18.83 -34.52 5.02
N PRO A 200 -18.44 -33.63 4.08
CA PRO A 200 -19.28 -32.50 3.71
C PRO A 200 -20.53 -32.94 2.96
N ASN A 201 -21.70 -32.54 3.46
CA ASN A 201 -22.97 -32.73 2.76
C ASN A 201 -23.29 -31.49 1.90
N PHE A 202 -23.54 -31.71 0.59
CA PHE A 202 -23.89 -30.69 -0.39
C PHE A 202 -25.39 -30.68 -0.79
N ASP A 203 -26.25 -31.50 -0.19
CA ASP A 203 -27.65 -31.70 -0.59
C ASP A 203 -28.47 -30.40 -0.55
N ALA A 204 -28.28 -29.56 0.48
CA ALA A 204 -28.92 -28.25 0.57
C ALA A 204 -28.50 -27.30 -0.58
N ILE A 205 -27.25 -27.39 -1.02
CA ILE A 205 -26.73 -26.63 -2.17
C ILE A 205 -27.27 -27.21 -3.47
N ARG A 206 -27.25 -28.55 -3.65
CA ARG A 206 -27.82 -29.25 -4.81
C ARG A 206 -29.31 -28.94 -4.97
N ALA A 207 -30.10 -29.00 -3.89
CA ALA A 207 -31.52 -28.66 -3.89
C ALA A 207 -31.76 -27.19 -4.29
N PHE A 208 -31.06 -26.24 -3.66
CA PHE A 208 -31.20 -24.81 -3.97
C PHE A 208 -30.85 -24.48 -5.43
N ILE A 209 -29.79 -25.10 -5.98
CA ILE A 209 -29.39 -24.93 -7.37
C ILE A 209 -30.44 -25.53 -8.32
N THR A 210 -30.95 -26.72 -8.02
CA THR A 210 -31.99 -27.40 -8.83
C THR A 210 -33.30 -26.61 -8.84
N GLU A 211 -33.74 -26.09 -7.70
CA GLU A 211 -34.89 -25.17 -7.60
C GLU A 211 -34.66 -23.90 -8.45
N THR A 212 -33.43 -23.37 -8.43
CA THR A 212 -33.08 -22.09 -9.06
C THR A 212 -32.90 -22.20 -10.59
N PHE A 213 -32.34 -23.29 -11.12
CA PHE A 213 -32.04 -23.43 -12.56
C PHE A 213 -32.89 -24.47 -13.31
N GLY A 214 -33.38 -25.52 -12.64
CA GLY A 214 -33.94 -26.72 -13.28
C GLY A 214 -35.20 -26.50 -14.13
N LYS A 215 -35.82 -25.32 -14.04
CA LYS A 215 -36.98 -24.93 -14.88
C LYS A 215 -36.58 -24.37 -16.26
N TYR A 216 -35.32 -23.96 -16.44
CA TYR A 216 -34.89 -23.14 -17.60
C TYR A 216 -33.61 -23.65 -18.28
N CYS A 217 -32.85 -24.54 -17.62
CA CYS A 217 -31.52 -24.98 -18.05
C CYS A 217 -31.35 -26.50 -17.92
N LEU A 218 -30.55 -27.08 -18.81
CA LEU A 218 -30.05 -28.44 -18.68
C LEU A 218 -28.96 -28.46 -17.61
N LEU A 219 -29.37 -28.71 -16.37
CA LEU A 219 -28.53 -28.60 -15.18
C LEU A 219 -27.74 -29.89 -14.91
N ASN A 220 -26.43 -29.75 -14.73
CA ASN A 220 -25.51 -30.82 -14.35
C ASN A 220 -24.71 -30.37 -13.11
N ILE A 221 -24.64 -31.18 -12.05
CA ILE A 221 -23.89 -30.84 -10.82
C ILE A 221 -22.84 -31.91 -10.52
N LYS A 222 -21.58 -31.61 -10.89
CA LYS A 222 -20.41 -32.46 -10.71
C LYS A 222 -19.65 -32.12 -9.43
N ASN A 223 -18.88 -33.07 -8.93
CA ASN A 223 -17.86 -32.83 -7.90
C ASN A 223 -16.50 -32.56 -8.58
N SER A 224 -15.70 -31.63 -8.07
CA SER A 224 -14.40 -31.22 -8.66
C SER A 224 -13.47 -32.38 -9.08
N ARG A 225 -13.39 -33.47 -8.30
CA ARG A 225 -12.58 -34.65 -8.62
C ARG A 225 -12.99 -35.41 -9.89
N GLU A 226 -14.21 -35.24 -10.38
CA GLU A 226 -14.69 -35.86 -11.64
C GLU A 226 -14.13 -35.17 -12.89
N GLY A 227 -13.62 -33.94 -12.73
CA GLY A 227 -13.21 -33.07 -13.82
C GLY A 227 -14.38 -32.60 -14.70
N ILE A 228 -14.10 -31.56 -15.47
CA ILE A 228 -14.83 -31.31 -16.72
C ILE A 228 -13.82 -31.55 -17.84
N ASP A 229 -13.93 -32.71 -18.48
CA ASP A 229 -13.42 -32.84 -19.84
C ASP A 229 -14.28 -31.99 -20.76
N PHE A 230 -13.83 -30.76 -20.93
CA PHE A 230 -14.48 -29.71 -21.70
C PHE A 230 -14.60 -30.05 -23.18
N SER A 231 -13.70 -30.87 -23.74
CA SER A 231 -13.66 -31.17 -25.18
C SER A 231 -14.98 -31.79 -25.67
N ASN A 232 -15.45 -32.82 -24.96
CA ASN A 232 -16.69 -33.54 -25.24
C ASN A 232 -17.96 -32.68 -25.15
N TYR A 233 -17.93 -31.52 -24.49
CA TYR A 233 -19.12 -30.67 -24.32
C TYR A 233 -19.27 -29.57 -25.38
N PHE A 234 -18.22 -29.25 -26.15
CA PHE A 234 -18.19 -27.99 -26.93
C PHE A 234 -18.22 -28.14 -28.46
N HIS A 235 -17.81 -29.28 -29.02
CA HIS A 235 -17.79 -29.46 -30.48
C HIS A 235 -19.19 -29.44 -31.14
N ASN A 236 -20.25 -29.74 -30.39
CA ASN A 236 -21.62 -29.96 -30.91
C ASN A 236 -22.53 -28.70 -30.88
N PHE A 237 -21.97 -27.49 -30.92
CA PHE A 237 -22.75 -26.24 -30.84
C PHE A 237 -23.06 -25.59 -32.20
N THR A 238 -24.37 -25.40 -32.42
CA THR A 238 -25.05 -24.97 -33.65
C THR A 238 -25.73 -23.60 -33.56
N ASP A 239 -25.90 -23.06 -32.35
CA ASP A 239 -26.83 -21.96 -32.08
C ASP A 239 -26.06 -20.67 -31.85
N SER A 240 -26.26 -19.69 -32.72
CA SER A 240 -25.53 -18.42 -32.68
C SER A 240 -26.14 -17.38 -31.71
N VAL A 241 -25.30 -16.42 -31.37
CA VAL A 241 -25.66 -15.15 -30.73
C VAL A 241 -25.27 -14.02 -31.69
N ASP A 242 -26.10 -12.98 -31.78
CA ASP A 242 -25.72 -11.73 -32.47
C ASP A 242 -24.58 -11.02 -31.70
N PRO A 243 -23.41 -10.75 -32.33
CA PRO A 243 -22.32 -10.00 -31.72
C PRO A 243 -22.72 -8.62 -31.19
N ASN A 244 -23.70 -7.95 -31.81
CA ASN A 244 -24.16 -6.64 -31.34
C ASN A 244 -24.89 -6.72 -30.00
N LYS A 245 -25.61 -7.82 -29.73
CA LYS A 245 -26.18 -8.09 -28.41
C LYS A 245 -25.11 -8.24 -27.33
N ILE A 246 -23.99 -8.90 -27.64
CA ILE A 246 -22.83 -9.00 -26.74
C ILE A 246 -22.21 -7.62 -26.52
N ARG A 247 -21.89 -6.93 -27.62
CA ARG A 247 -21.30 -5.58 -27.64
C ARG A 247 -22.12 -4.58 -26.83
N SER A 248 -23.44 -4.58 -26.96
CA SER A 248 -24.34 -3.67 -26.22
C SER A 248 -24.43 -3.95 -24.72
N ILE A 249 -24.17 -5.19 -24.26
CA ILE A 249 -23.99 -5.51 -22.83
C ILE A 249 -22.62 -5.03 -22.34
N LEU A 250 -21.57 -5.19 -23.16
CA LEU A 250 -20.22 -4.74 -22.83
C LEU A 250 -20.14 -3.20 -22.75
N SER A 251 -20.67 -2.50 -23.75
CA SER A 251 -20.63 -1.05 -23.89
C SER A 251 -21.69 -0.29 -23.08
N SER A 252 -22.41 -0.96 -22.16
CA SER A 252 -23.39 -0.29 -21.30
C SER A 252 -22.77 0.38 -20.06
N THR A 253 -21.45 0.31 -19.88
CA THR A 253 -20.74 1.11 -18.86
C THR A 253 -20.74 2.57 -19.29
N LYS A 254 -21.05 3.46 -18.34
CA LYS A 254 -20.64 4.86 -18.45
C LYS A 254 -19.12 4.96 -18.27
N SER A 255 -18.55 6.08 -18.70
CA SER A 255 -17.11 6.33 -18.72
C SER A 255 -16.50 6.54 -17.32
N GLN A 256 -16.41 5.47 -16.52
CA GLN A 256 -15.67 5.44 -15.25
C GLN A 256 -14.22 4.95 -15.40
N GLU A 257 -13.82 4.52 -16.61
CA GLU A 257 -12.44 4.07 -16.94
C GLU A 257 -11.35 5.10 -16.55
N SER A 258 -11.67 6.40 -16.44
CA SER A 258 -10.72 7.42 -15.98
C SER A 258 -10.52 7.41 -14.45
N GLU A 259 -11.60 7.20 -13.69
CA GLU A 259 -11.64 7.25 -12.22
C GLU A 259 -11.17 5.93 -11.60
N GLU A 260 -11.69 4.78 -12.08
CA GLU A 260 -11.24 3.44 -11.65
C GLU A 260 -9.72 3.29 -11.84
N TYR A 261 -9.20 3.84 -12.93
CA TYR A 261 -7.77 3.82 -13.24
C TYR A 261 -6.94 4.72 -12.30
N SER A 262 -7.47 5.87 -11.87
CA SER A 262 -6.78 6.68 -10.85
C SER A 262 -6.72 5.91 -9.53
N ALA A 263 -7.87 5.41 -9.07
CA ALA A 263 -7.97 4.61 -7.85
C ALA A 263 -7.07 3.36 -7.88
N LEU A 264 -6.89 2.74 -9.05
CA LEU A 264 -5.93 1.65 -9.26
C LEU A 264 -4.48 2.10 -9.06
N VAL A 265 -4.06 3.20 -9.68
CA VAL A 265 -2.70 3.76 -9.52
C VAL A 265 -2.44 4.13 -8.06
N ASP A 266 -3.41 4.78 -7.40
CA ASP A 266 -3.36 5.18 -6.00
C ASP A 266 -3.27 3.95 -5.07
N TYR A 267 -4.03 2.88 -5.36
CA TYR A 267 -3.99 1.62 -4.62
C TYR A 267 -2.65 0.88 -4.78
N LEU A 268 -2.10 0.83 -6.00
CA LEU A 268 -0.81 0.18 -6.27
C LEU A 268 0.36 0.99 -5.69
N SER A 269 0.28 2.33 -5.69
CA SER A 269 1.16 3.23 -4.95
C SER A 269 1.11 2.93 -3.45
N TYR A 270 -0.10 2.92 -2.86
CA TYR A 270 -0.30 2.59 -1.45
C TYR A 270 0.30 1.22 -1.10
N LYS A 271 -0.03 0.16 -1.86
CA LYS A 271 0.47 -1.20 -1.59
C LYS A 271 1.98 -1.30 -1.70
N SER A 272 2.59 -0.70 -2.73
CA SER A 272 4.03 -0.75 -2.95
C SER A 272 4.81 -0.01 -1.85
N PHE A 273 4.29 1.13 -1.37
CA PHE A 273 4.97 1.98 -0.38
C PHE A 273 4.50 1.81 1.07
N HIS A 274 3.50 0.96 1.36
CA HIS A 274 2.99 0.78 2.72
C HIS A 274 4.06 0.30 3.71
N HIS A 275 4.83 -0.72 3.35
CA HIS A 275 5.90 -1.24 4.21
C HIS A 275 7.00 -0.19 4.45
N HIS A 276 7.41 0.51 3.39
CA HIS A 276 8.37 1.62 3.48
C HIS A 276 7.88 2.77 4.37
N LYS A 277 6.59 3.14 4.28
CA LYS A 277 5.95 4.16 5.13
C LYS A 277 5.99 3.77 6.62
N ASN A 278 5.77 2.50 6.94
CA ASN A 278 5.88 2.00 8.32
C ASN A 278 7.34 1.99 8.80
N LEU A 279 8.27 1.43 8.00
CA LEU A 279 9.70 1.41 8.33
C LEU A 279 10.26 2.81 8.59
N LEU A 280 9.94 3.79 7.74
CA LEU A 280 10.38 5.17 7.91
C LEU A 280 9.80 5.78 9.20
N LYS A 281 8.52 5.53 9.52
CA LYS A 281 7.88 5.99 10.75
C LYS A 281 8.56 5.43 12.01
N ASP A 282 8.88 4.14 12.02
CA ASP A 282 9.49 3.48 13.18
C ASP A 282 10.95 3.92 13.37
N LEU A 283 11.75 3.98 12.30
CA LEU A 283 13.11 4.53 12.35
C LEU A 283 13.13 6.00 12.80
N SER A 284 12.16 6.81 12.33
CA SER A 284 12.02 8.22 12.73
C SER A 284 11.68 8.35 14.22
N LYS A 285 10.80 7.50 14.74
CA LYS A 285 10.43 7.48 16.17
C LYS A 285 11.66 7.29 17.06
N ASP A 286 12.53 6.34 16.74
CA ASP A 286 13.76 6.11 17.51
C ASP A 286 14.73 7.31 17.43
N ILE A 287 14.86 7.93 16.27
CA ILE A 287 15.65 9.15 16.08
C ILE A 287 15.06 10.34 16.88
N TYR A 288 13.73 10.46 16.97
CA TYR A 288 13.08 11.47 17.81
C TYR A 288 13.25 11.21 19.31
N ASN A 289 13.28 9.94 19.74
CA ASN A 289 13.65 9.53 21.09
C ASN A 289 15.13 9.82 21.43
N GLY A 290 15.96 10.18 20.43
CA GLY A 290 17.37 10.52 20.59
C GLY A 290 18.35 9.39 20.27
N ASN A 291 17.86 8.25 19.78
CA ASN A 291 18.72 7.14 19.37
C ASN A 291 19.43 7.48 18.05
N PHE A 292 20.74 7.24 18.00
CA PHE A 292 21.55 7.52 16.82
C PHE A 292 21.67 6.28 15.91
N LEU A 293 21.06 6.34 14.72
CA LEU A 293 20.97 5.21 13.79
C LEU A 293 21.96 5.34 12.62
N GLN A 294 23.15 4.73 12.74
CA GLN A 294 24.21 4.85 11.74
C GLN A 294 23.82 4.33 10.34
N ASP A 295 23.02 3.27 10.24
CA ASP A 295 22.59 2.67 8.97
C ASP A 295 21.25 3.24 8.45
N PHE A 296 20.73 4.35 9.02
CA PHE A 296 19.44 4.93 8.63
C PHE A 296 19.31 5.15 7.12
N GLY A 297 20.28 5.83 6.50
CA GLY A 297 20.28 6.10 5.06
C GLY A 297 20.25 4.82 4.23
N LYS A 298 21.01 3.79 4.59
CA LYS A 298 21.07 2.51 3.86
C LYS A 298 19.74 1.74 3.95
N ASN A 299 19.11 1.74 5.13
CA ASN A 299 17.83 1.07 5.36
C ASN A 299 16.70 1.77 4.59
N VAL A 300 16.65 3.11 4.66
CA VAL A 300 15.67 3.94 3.93
C VAL A 300 15.89 3.86 2.42
N GLU A 301 17.14 3.91 1.93
CA GLU A 301 17.48 3.79 0.51
C GLU A 301 17.08 2.43 -0.06
N SER A 302 17.44 1.31 0.60
CA SER A 302 17.08 -0.02 0.10
C SER A 302 15.56 -0.19 0.05
N SER A 303 14.86 0.09 1.16
CA SER A 303 13.41 -0.05 1.21
C SER A 303 12.68 0.86 0.21
N PHE A 304 13.19 2.06 -0.06
CA PHE A 304 12.60 2.94 -1.08
C PHE A 304 12.81 2.40 -2.50
N LEU A 305 13.99 1.83 -2.80
CA LEU A 305 14.27 1.18 -4.08
C LEU A 305 13.43 -0.10 -4.27
N ASP A 306 13.24 -0.90 -3.22
CA ASP A 306 12.42 -2.11 -3.24
C ASP A 306 10.93 -1.77 -3.48
N SER A 307 10.41 -0.72 -2.85
CA SER A 307 9.07 -0.17 -3.11
C SER A 307 8.94 0.46 -4.50
N LEU A 308 9.96 1.17 -4.99
CA LEU A 308 9.99 1.71 -6.36
C LEU A 308 9.95 0.62 -7.43
N LEU A 309 10.73 -0.46 -7.26
CA LEU A 309 10.71 -1.61 -8.15
C LEU A 309 9.34 -2.29 -8.13
N SER A 310 8.76 -2.48 -6.94
CA SER A 310 7.43 -3.07 -6.76
C SER A 310 6.37 -2.25 -7.49
N PHE A 311 6.36 -0.93 -7.31
CA PHE A 311 5.45 -0.03 -8.01
C PHE A 311 5.65 -0.05 -9.53
N TYR A 312 6.90 0.01 -10.00
CA TYR A 312 7.21 -0.01 -11.42
C TYR A 312 6.78 -1.32 -12.11
N LEU A 313 6.99 -2.47 -11.46
CA LEU A 313 6.55 -3.77 -11.97
C LEU A 313 5.01 -3.88 -11.98
N LEU A 314 4.33 -3.41 -10.93
CA LEU A 314 2.87 -3.42 -10.83
C LEU A 314 2.17 -2.39 -11.74
N THR A 315 2.90 -1.38 -12.22
CA THR A 315 2.36 -0.32 -13.09
C THR A 315 3.02 -0.28 -14.46
N TYR A 316 3.79 -1.30 -14.86
CA TYR A 316 4.54 -1.28 -16.13
C TYR A 316 3.65 -1.15 -17.36
N ASP A 317 2.55 -1.92 -17.40
CA ASP A 317 1.58 -1.93 -18.50
C ASP A 317 0.59 -0.74 -18.43
N LEU A 318 0.71 0.13 -17.43
CA LEU A 318 -0.08 1.35 -17.29
C LEU A 318 0.54 2.52 -18.08
N ASP A 319 -0.32 3.41 -18.57
CA ASP A 319 0.02 4.74 -19.12
C ASP A 319 1.17 5.40 -18.37
N ALA A 320 2.19 5.76 -19.15
CA ALA A 320 3.40 6.40 -18.66
C ALA A 320 3.13 7.78 -18.05
N SER A 321 2.13 8.54 -18.52
CA SER A 321 1.88 9.89 -18.01
C SER A 321 1.37 9.87 -16.56
N LYS A 322 0.35 9.05 -16.28
CA LYS A 322 -0.20 8.85 -14.93
C LYS A 322 0.82 8.20 -13.99
N ARG A 323 1.53 7.15 -14.44
CA ARG A 323 2.59 6.50 -13.64
C ARG A 323 3.70 7.48 -13.27
N ASN A 324 4.16 8.31 -14.20
CA ASN A 324 5.22 9.28 -13.95
C ASN A 324 4.75 10.41 -13.01
N SER A 325 3.48 10.84 -13.12
CA SER A 325 2.88 11.82 -12.22
C SER A 325 2.89 11.31 -10.76
N GLU A 326 2.35 10.11 -10.52
CA GLU A 326 2.32 9.53 -9.17
C GLU A 326 3.74 9.19 -8.65
N LEU A 327 4.67 8.81 -9.53
CA LEU A 327 6.07 8.64 -9.17
C LEU A 327 6.71 9.94 -8.64
N GLU A 328 6.38 11.12 -9.18
CA GLU A 328 6.83 12.41 -8.63
C GLU A 328 6.07 12.82 -7.35
N SER A 329 4.78 12.47 -7.20
CA SER A 329 4.06 12.58 -5.93
C SER A 329 4.78 11.80 -4.83
N ILE A 330 5.12 10.53 -5.09
CA ILE A 330 5.83 9.64 -4.16
C ILE A 330 7.23 10.19 -3.82
N LYS A 331 8.01 10.63 -4.81
CA LYS A 331 9.33 11.27 -4.58
C LYS A 331 9.22 12.53 -3.73
N THR A 332 8.16 13.32 -3.93
CA THR A 332 7.91 14.57 -3.19
C THR A 332 7.48 14.29 -1.75
N TRP A 333 6.60 13.32 -1.54
CA TRP A 333 6.25 12.80 -0.22
C TRP A 333 7.50 12.27 0.52
N PHE A 334 8.36 11.50 -0.17
CA PHE A 334 9.59 10.93 0.40
C PHE A 334 10.59 12.01 0.85
N ARG A 335 10.86 13.02 -0.01
CA ARG A 335 11.71 14.18 0.33
C ARG A 335 11.26 14.82 1.65
N SER A 336 9.99 15.23 1.72
CA SER A 336 9.40 15.85 2.91
C SER A 336 9.47 14.95 4.15
N SER A 337 9.15 13.66 3.98
CA SER A 337 9.10 12.67 5.06
C SER A 337 10.48 12.26 5.58
N THR A 338 11.57 12.60 4.89
CA THR A 338 12.94 12.26 5.30
C THR A 338 13.77 13.49 5.68
N ASP A 339 13.55 14.65 5.04
CA ASP A 339 14.31 15.89 5.28
C ASP A 339 14.32 16.29 6.76
N HIS A 340 13.16 16.28 7.44
CA HIS A 340 13.04 16.60 8.86
C HIS A 340 13.76 15.61 9.79
N VAL A 341 13.95 14.37 9.36
CA VAL A 341 14.65 13.31 10.11
C VAL A 341 16.18 13.47 9.99
N TYR A 342 16.69 13.89 8.82
CA TYR A 342 18.12 14.21 8.67
C TYR A 342 18.53 15.36 9.58
N LEU A 343 17.71 16.41 9.72
CA LEU A 343 17.98 17.50 10.67
C LEU A 343 18.17 16.98 12.10
N LYS A 344 17.33 16.04 12.53
CA LYS A 344 17.41 15.44 13.86
C LYS A 344 18.67 14.58 14.02
N LEU A 345 19.04 13.78 13.02
CA LEU A 345 20.32 13.04 13.01
C LEU A 345 21.54 13.97 13.05
N ILE A 346 21.55 15.04 12.24
CA ILE A 346 22.60 16.07 12.22
C ILE A 346 22.78 16.68 13.62
N LEU A 347 21.69 17.10 14.26
CA LEU A 347 21.74 17.71 15.59
C LEU A 347 22.20 16.73 16.68
N LEU A 348 21.79 15.45 16.60
CA LEU A 348 22.30 14.41 17.51
C LEU A 348 23.81 14.17 17.33
N LEU A 349 24.29 14.18 16.08
CA LEU A 349 25.71 14.04 15.78
C LEU A 349 26.52 15.27 16.23
N GLU A 350 25.99 16.49 16.07
CA GLU A 350 26.62 17.70 16.62
C GLU A 350 26.82 17.60 18.15
N GLU A 351 25.81 17.15 18.90
CA GLU A 351 25.94 16.97 20.36
C GLU A 351 26.94 15.87 20.71
N GLU A 352 26.98 14.77 19.96
CA GLU A 352 27.98 13.71 20.16
C GLU A 352 29.40 14.24 19.95
N ILE A 353 29.67 14.92 18.83
CA ILE A 353 30.99 15.48 18.51
C ILE A 353 31.42 16.55 19.53
N LYS A 354 30.51 17.45 19.95
CA LYS A 354 30.77 18.40 21.05
C LYS A 354 31.06 17.69 22.38
N SER A 355 30.43 16.53 22.64
CA SER A 355 30.71 15.68 23.81
C SER A 355 32.09 15.01 23.71
N GLN A 356 32.48 14.55 22.52
CA GLN A 356 33.82 13.99 22.27
C GLN A 356 34.92 15.03 22.51
N LEU A 357 34.81 16.23 21.93
CA LEU A 357 35.78 17.33 22.12
C LEU A 357 35.97 17.66 23.61
N ARG A 358 34.87 17.86 24.36
CA ARG A 358 34.92 18.14 25.81
C ARG A 358 35.64 17.03 26.60
N LYS A 359 35.42 15.75 26.25
CA LYS A 359 36.08 14.61 26.90
C LYS A 359 37.58 14.50 26.55
N ALA A 360 37.99 14.99 25.38
CA ALA A 360 39.39 15.02 24.97
C ALA A 360 40.15 16.17 25.65
N LEU A 361 39.57 17.38 25.67
CA LEU A 361 40.12 18.55 26.39
C LEU A 361 40.31 18.26 27.89
N LEU A 362 39.36 17.58 28.54
CA LEU A 362 39.49 17.17 29.95
C LEU A 362 40.60 16.12 30.22
N LYS A 363 41.25 15.55 29.20
CA LYS A 363 42.27 14.48 29.32
C LYS A 363 43.70 14.90 28.96
N LYS A 364 43.92 16.08 28.38
CA LYS A 364 45.25 16.58 27.96
C LYS A 364 45.33 18.10 28.17
N ASN A 365 46.51 18.62 28.52
CA ASN A 365 46.86 19.97 28.10
C ASN A 365 47.04 19.93 26.57
N THR A 366 46.29 20.75 25.83
CA THR A 366 46.18 20.61 24.37
C THR A 366 46.83 21.77 23.62
N ASP A 367 48.14 21.69 23.39
CA ASP A 367 48.87 22.55 22.42
C ASP A 367 48.52 22.21 20.95
N HIS A 368 47.49 21.39 20.72
CA HIS A 368 47.12 20.76 19.45
C HIS A 368 45.59 20.74 19.26
N SER A 369 44.88 21.73 19.83
CA SER A 369 43.42 21.86 19.77
C SER A 369 42.85 21.79 18.35
N ASP A 370 43.51 22.46 17.40
CA ASP A 370 42.93 22.77 16.11
C ASP A 370 42.91 21.54 15.20
N LYS A 371 43.96 20.70 15.28
CA LYS A 371 44.00 19.39 14.61
C LYS A 371 42.85 18.47 15.08
N LEU A 372 42.53 18.53 16.37
CA LEU A 372 41.42 17.76 16.94
C LEU A 372 40.04 18.28 16.48
N VAL A 373 39.89 19.58 16.20
CA VAL A 373 38.67 20.10 15.56
C VAL A 373 38.53 19.52 14.16
N ASP A 374 39.60 19.53 13.36
CA ASP A 374 39.55 19.10 11.97
C ASP A 374 39.34 17.58 11.85
N GLU A 375 39.99 16.76 12.69
CA GLU A 375 39.71 15.32 12.84
C GLU A 375 38.23 15.04 13.17
N LEU A 376 37.63 15.82 14.08
CA LEU A 376 36.23 15.67 14.48
C LEU A 376 35.23 16.17 13.40
N ILE A 377 35.60 17.20 12.64
CA ILE A 377 34.82 17.68 11.49
C ILE A 377 34.84 16.66 10.36
N ASP A 378 35.95 15.94 10.15
CA ASP A 378 36.04 14.89 9.14
C ASP A 378 35.26 13.61 9.53
N ASP A 379 35.27 13.18 10.80
CA ASP A 379 34.36 12.10 11.26
C ASP A 379 32.89 12.51 11.08
N TYR A 380 32.54 13.74 11.47
CA TYR A 380 31.20 14.32 11.29
C TYR A 380 30.76 14.30 9.82
N ASN A 381 31.59 14.81 8.91
CA ASN A 381 31.30 14.86 7.47
C ASN A 381 31.18 13.44 6.87
N LYS A 382 32.06 12.52 7.25
CA LYS A 382 32.03 11.12 6.80
C LYS A 382 30.75 10.42 7.25
N ARG A 383 30.42 10.53 8.55
CA ARG A 383 29.21 9.93 9.15
C ARG A 383 27.93 10.46 8.51
N ILE A 384 27.85 11.77 8.25
CA ILE A 384 26.74 12.36 7.48
C ILE A 384 26.61 11.74 6.08
N ASN A 385 27.71 11.58 5.34
CA ASN A 385 27.69 11.02 3.99
C ASN A 385 27.27 9.53 3.95
N ASP A 386 27.46 8.78 5.05
CA ASP A 386 26.97 7.40 5.20
C ASP A 386 25.49 7.30 5.65
N MET A 387 24.96 8.34 6.30
CA MET A 387 23.60 8.38 6.86
C MET A 387 22.55 8.98 5.92
N VAL A 388 22.98 9.72 4.91
CA VAL A 388 22.09 10.32 3.92
C VAL A 388 21.91 9.39 2.71
N PRO A 389 20.68 8.97 2.37
CA PRO A 389 20.43 8.16 1.20
C PRO A 389 20.65 8.99 -0.06
N LYS A 390 21.34 8.39 -1.02
CA LYS A 390 21.84 9.07 -2.23
C LYS A 390 20.76 9.47 -3.25
N PRO A 391 19.63 8.76 -3.44
CA PRO A 391 18.76 9.04 -4.59
C PRO A 391 17.89 10.31 -4.49
N VAL A 392 17.59 10.86 -3.30
CA VAL A 392 16.53 11.91 -3.20
C VAL A 392 16.74 13.05 -2.17
N LEU A 393 17.97 13.49 -1.91
CA LEU A 393 18.18 14.75 -1.15
C LEU A 393 17.51 15.96 -1.84
N SER A 394 16.75 16.76 -1.09
CA SER A 394 16.24 18.05 -1.56
C SER A 394 17.37 19.09 -1.72
N ARG A 395 17.12 20.13 -2.54
CA ARG A 395 18.07 21.25 -2.73
C ARG A 395 18.34 22.00 -1.42
N TRP A 396 17.31 22.10 -0.58
CA TRP A 396 17.35 22.73 0.73
C TRP A 396 18.20 21.94 1.73
N SER A 397 17.99 20.62 1.84
CA SER A 397 18.80 19.76 2.71
C SER A 397 20.29 19.79 2.35
N LYS A 398 20.65 19.90 1.05
CA LYS A 398 22.03 20.12 0.60
C LYS A 398 22.63 21.44 1.13
N SER A 399 21.87 22.54 1.12
CA SER A 399 22.36 23.82 1.68
C SER A 399 22.40 23.82 3.21
N VAL A 400 21.46 23.12 3.88
CA VAL A 400 21.48 22.98 5.34
C VAL A 400 22.68 22.15 5.80
N LEU A 401 23.01 21.06 5.11
CA LEU A 401 24.19 20.24 5.39
C LEU A 401 25.49 21.07 5.37
N ALA A 402 25.72 21.83 4.30
CA ALA A 402 26.88 22.72 4.18
C ALA A 402 26.91 23.80 5.28
N SER A 403 25.73 24.32 5.66
CA SER A 403 25.60 25.33 6.73
C SER A 403 25.86 24.72 8.12
N ALA A 404 25.44 23.49 8.35
CA ALA A 404 25.62 22.76 9.61
C ALA A 404 27.10 22.49 9.88
N THR A 405 27.87 21.98 8.91
CA THR A 405 29.33 21.78 9.07
C THR A 405 30.05 23.09 9.46
N LYS A 406 29.72 24.21 8.80
CA LYS A 406 30.28 25.53 9.16
C LYS A 406 29.88 25.99 10.57
N SER A 407 28.62 25.78 10.94
CA SER A 407 28.09 26.10 12.27
C SER A 407 28.72 25.22 13.36
N LEU A 408 28.96 23.94 13.08
CA LEU A 408 29.64 23.03 14.01
C LEU A 408 31.08 23.47 14.28
N ARG A 409 31.89 23.77 13.25
CA ARG A 409 33.27 24.25 13.46
C ARG A 409 33.28 25.45 14.40
N GLN A 410 32.46 26.47 14.11
CA GLN A 410 32.29 27.64 14.99
C GLN A 410 31.86 27.29 16.43
N LYS A 411 31.04 26.25 16.65
CA LYS A 411 30.69 25.77 18.01
C LYS A 411 31.88 25.09 18.70
N LEU A 412 32.71 24.34 17.98
CA LEU A 412 33.90 23.67 18.49
C LEU A 412 35.01 24.69 18.82
N ASP A 413 35.26 25.66 17.93
CA ASP A 413 36.20 26.77 18.12
C ASP A 413 35.87 27.56 19.39
N ASN A 414 34.59 27.89 19.62
CA ASN A 414 34.13 28.55 20.84
C ASN A 414 34.27 27.68 22.10
N ILE A 415 34.11 26.34 22.00
CA ILE A 415 34.36 25.43 23.14
C ILE A 415 35.85 25.43 23.52
N ILE A 416 36.75 25.41 22.54
CA ILE A 416 38.20 25.51 22.79
C ILE A 416 38.54 26.85 23.41
N ARG A 417 38.06 27.96 22.83
CA ARG A 417 38.35 29.31 23.32
C ARG A 417 37.93 29.48 24.79
N VAL A 418 36.74 29.02 25.17
CA VAL A 418 36.26 29.03 26.56
C VAL A 418 37.10 28.13 27.48
N HIS A 419 37.75 27.08 26.95
CA HIS A 419 38.63 26.20 27.74
C HIS A 419 40.08 26.72 27.86
N SER A 420 40.55 27.56 26.92
CA SER A 420 41.88 28.17 26.94
C SER A 420 41.92 29.54 27.63
N GLU A 421 40.87 30.34 27.52
CA GLU A 421 40.79 31.69 28.12
C GLU A 421 40.49 31.66 29.63
N LEU A 422 39.88 30.59 30.15
CA LEU A 422 39.57 30.45 31.57
C LEU A 422 40.74 29.81 32.35
N PRO A 423 41.41 30.55 33.26
CA PRO A 423 42.55 30.00 33.99
C PRO A 423 42.11 28.85 34.90
N ASN A 424 42.86 27.75 34.88
CA ASN A 424 42.60 26.51 35.64
C ASN A 424 42.52 26.71 37.17
N THR A 425 42.90 27.87 37.69
CA THR A 425 42.83 28.28 39.10
C THR A 425 41.54 29.00 39.50
N SER A 426 40.64 29.32 38.55
CA SER A 426 39.37 29.99 38.85
C SER A 426 38.48 29.15 39.78
N PRO A 427 37.98 29.68 40.91
CA PRO A 427 37.11 28.95 41.83
C PRO A 427 35.70 28.67 41.25
N MET A 428 35.36 29.31 40.13
CA MET A 428 34.19 28.94 39.33
C MET A 428 34.47 27.68 38.51
N TYR A 429 35.65 27.57 37.89
CA TYR A 429 36.05 26.41 37.08
C TYR A 429 36.38 25.18 37.92
N SER A 430 36.83 25.34 39.17
CA SER A 430 36.94 24.21 40.11
C SER A 430 35.57 23.70 40.56
N LYS A 431 34.60 24.60 40.81
CA LYS A 431 33.19 24.23 41.04
C LYS A 431 32.55 23.57 39.82
N GLU A 432 32.90 24.00 38.61
CA GLU A 432 32.36 23.43 37.37
C GLU A 432 33.03 22.09 37.00
N LYS A 433 34.35 21.92 37.22
CA LYS A 433 35.00 20.59 37.19
C LYS A 433 34.42 19.67 38.28
N ALA A 434 34.08 20.18 39.45
CA ALA A 434 33.45 19.40 40.52
C ALA A 434 31.99 19.04 40.21
N SER A 435 31.20 19.92 39.57
CA SER A 435 29.82 19.62 39.16
C SER A 435 29.78 18.69 37.93
N MET A 436 30.72 18.82 36.99
CA MET A 436 30.86 17.87 35.89
C MET A 436 31.36 16.50 36.36
N LYS A 437 32.28 16.43 37.33
CA LYS A 437 32.65 15.17 38.00
C LYS A 437 31.47 14.57 38.76
N SER A 438 30.79 15.34 39.59
CA SER A 438 29.67 14.80 40.38
C SER A 438 28.51 14.36 39.49
N ASN A 439 28.21 15.07 38.40
CA ASN A 439 27.24 14.61 37.39
C ASN A 439 27.68 13.31 36.68
N TYR A 440 28.99 13.07 36.53
CA TYR A 440 29.51 11.81 36.00
C TYR A 440 29.38 10.65 37.01
N GLU A 441 29.70 10.91 38.29
CA GLU A 441 29.61 9.94 39.39
C GLU A 441 28.14 9.64 39.78
N LYS A 442 27.24 10.63 39.64
CA LYS A 442 25.78 10.53 39.80
C LYS A 442 25.06 9.76 38.68
N SER A 443 25.79 9.19 37.72
CA SER A 443 25.22 8.17 36.81
C SER A 443 24.70 6.92 37.55
N LYS A 444 25.06 6.73 38.83
CA LYS A 444 24.35 5.84 39.76
C LYS A 444 23.06 6.46 40.32
N LYS A 445 21.96 6.36 39.54
CA LYS A 445 20.56 6.57 39.98
C LYS A 445 20.34 7.74 40.96
N ASP A 446 20.64 8.96 40.51
CA ASP A 446 20.37 10.17 41.29
C ASP A 446 18.85 10.45 41.37
N ARG A 447 18.21 9.96 42.44
CA ARG A 447 16.81 10.28 42.76
C ARG A 447 16.69 11.76 43.06
N GLY A 448 15.85 12.47 42.30
CA GLY A 448 15.85 13.93 42.31
C GLY A 448 14.49 14.53 41.97
N LEU A 449 14.10 15.52 42.78
CA LEU A 449 12.97 16.40 42.54
C LEU A 449 13.48 17.67 41.86
N SER A 450 13.24 17.80 40.55
CA SER A 450 13.50 19.02 39.79
C SER A 450 12.22 19.86 39.73
N PHE A 451 12.28 21.05 40.34
CA PHE A 451 11.23 22.05 40.31
C PHE A 451 11.52 23.08 39.21
N MET A 452 10.55 23.38 38.37
CA MET A 452 10.61 24.42 37.33
C MET A 452 9.33 25.25 37.37
N LEU A 453 9.46 26.58 37.41
CA LEU A 453 8.32 27.49 37.31
C LEU A 453 8.19 27.97 35.86
N GLY A 454 7.03 27.77 35.24
CA GLY A 454 6.66 28.36 33.97
C GLY A 454 5.51 29.35 34.16
N LEU A 455 5.47 30.42 33.35
CA LEU A 455 4.40 31.41 33.36
C LEU A 455 3.75 31.43 31.97
N THR A 456 2.51 30.97 31.83
CA THR A 456 1.79 31.03 30.54
C THR A 456 0.87 32.24 30.51
N ALA A 457 1.02 33.14 29.54
CA ALA A 457 0.08 34.23 29.28
C ALA A 457 -0.76 33.97 28.02
N MET A 458 -2.06 34.24 28.09
CA MET A 458 -3.03 34.09 26.99
C MET A 458 -3.88 35.36 26.86
N ILE A 459 -3.97 35.87 25.63
CA ILE A 459 -4.84 36.99 25.24
C ILE A 459 -5.94 36.46 24.30
N ARG A 460 -7.17 36.95 24.47
CA ARG A 460 -8.36 36.52 23.71
C ARG A 460 -9.31 37.70 23.49
N GLU A 461 -9.71 37.94 22.24
CA GLU A 461 -10.75 38.93 21.89
C GLU A 461 -12.15 38.48 22.37
N ARG A 462 -13.05 39.43 22.68
CA ARG A 462 -14.45 39.12 23.04
C ARG A 462 -15.32 38.98 21.79
N GLY A 463 -15.60 37.75 21.36
CA GLY A 463 -16.55 37.46 20.28
C GLY A 463 -16.58 36.00 19.87
N TYR A 464 -17.43 35.67 18.89
CA TYR A 464 -17.43 34.36 18.23
C TYR A 464 -16.35 34.30 17.14
N GLY A 465 -15.09 34.14 17.57
CA GLY A 465 -13.95 33.98 16.66
C GLY A 465 -12.64 33.74 17.41
N ASN A 466 -11.81 32.81 16.93
CA ASN A 466 -10.57 32.43 17.59
C ASN A 466 -9.36 33.21 17.07
N ARG A 467 -8.96 34.24 17.82
CA ARG A 467 -7.62 34.81 17.78
C ARG A 467 -7.00 34.69 19.16
N GLN A 468 -5.95 33.88 19.29
CA GLN A 468 -5.24 33.65 20.54
C GLN A 468 -3.73 33.67 20.30
N ALA A 469 -3.03 34.52 21.06
CA ALA A 469 -1.57 34.64 21.05
C ALA A 469 -1.01 34.33 22.45
N PHE A 470 0.18 33.72 22.49
CA PHE A 470 0.87 33.36 23.72
C PHE A 470 2.36 33.81 23.64
N LEU A 471 2.76 34.81 24.45
CA LEU A 471 4.11 35.42 24.45
C LEU A 471 4.96 34.96 25.63
N ASN A 472 6.23 34.66 25.31
CA ASN A 472 6.99 33.61 25.98
C ASN A 472 8.34 33.30 25.21
N TYR A 473 9.66 33.42 25.43
CA TYR A 473 10.77 33.79 26.37
C TYR A 473 11.37 32.79 27.41
N ASN A 474 12.55 32.17 27.17
CA ASN A 474 13.30 31.32 28.14
C ASN A 474 14.51 32.05 28.76
N LEU A 475 14.80 31.87 30.07
CA LEU A 475 16.14 32.15 30.64
C LEU A 475 16.38 31.36 31.95
N GLY A 476 17.41 30.52 31.99
CA GLY A 476 17.79 29.75 33.19
C GLY A 476 16.76 28.65 33.56
N PRO A 477 16.43 28.45 34.86
CA PRO A 477 15.45 27.44 35.31
C PRO A 477 13.98 27.84 35.04
N LEU A 478 13.75 28.72 34.06
CA LEU A 478 12.48 29.36 33.76
C LEU A 478 12.23 29.30 32.24
N LEU A 479 11.13 28.64 31.88
CA LEU A 479 10.74 28.36 30.50
C LEU A 479 9.50 29.19 30.14
N LEU A 480 9.55 29.92 29.03
CA LEU A 480 8.35 30.29 28.29
C LEU A 480 8.58 30.18 26.75
N THR A 481 7.63 29.57 26.02
CA THR A 481 7.64 29.29 24.54
C THR A 481 6.52 29.97 23.70
N LEU A 482 6.84 30.79 22.67
CA LEU A 482 5.91 31.70 21.94
C LEU A 482 5.06 31.01 20.87
N GLY A 483 3.87 31.54 20.57
CA GLY A 483 3.10 31.13 19.38
C GLY A 483 1.71 31.75 19.23
N TYR A 484 0.97 31.21 18.26
CA TYR A 484 -0.34 31.68 17.78
C TYR A 484 -1.16 30.47 17.28
N ALA A 485 -2.47 30.44 17.53
CA ALA A 485 -3.34 29.32 17.17
C ALA A 485 -4.73 29.77 16.67
N ASN A 486 -5.36 28.93 15.84
CA ASN A 486 -6.67 29.14 15.23
C ASN A 486 -7.51 27.85 15.37
N ASP A 487 -8.13 27.67 16.54
CA ASP A 487 -9.05 26.55 16.78
C ASP A 487 -10.40 26.80 16.09
N ARG A 488 -10.94 25.78 15.43
CA ARG A 488 -12.27 25.81 14.81
C ARG A 488 -13.15 24.71 15.38
N ASP A 489 -14.35 25.11 15.84
CA ASP A 489 -15.53 24.27 16.06
C ASP A 489 -15.32 22.97 16.87
N VAL A 490 -14.77 23.09 18.09
CA VAL A 490 -14.90 22.05 19.14
C VAL A 490 -16.11 22.37 20.01
N ALA A 491 -17.09 21.45 20.05
CA ALA A 491 -18.43 21.68 20.62
C ALA A 491 -18.51 21.71 22.18
N GLU A 492 -17.40 21.93 22.88
CA GLU A 492 -17.31 21.84 24.36
C GLU A 492 -17.52 23.17 25.11
N ASN A 493 -17.99 24.23 24.44
CA ASN A 493 -18.64 25.36 25.12
C ASN A 493 -19.98 24.89 25.71
N LYS A 494 -19.93 24.18 26.83
CA LYS A 494 -21.07 23.50 27.47
C LYS A 494 -22.24 24.48 27.69
N PRO A 495 -23.42 24.26 27.07
CA PRO A 495 -24.61 25.01 27.41
C PRO A 495 -25.05 24.65 28.84
N GLY A 496 -24.97 25.60 29.76
CA GLY A 496 -25.47 25.43 31.14
C GLY A 496 -24.78 26.24 32.23
N THR A 497 -23.52 26.67 32.06
CA THR A 497 -22.76 27.34 33.14
C THR A 497 -22.70 28.87 33.08
N GLY A 498 -23.14 29.50 31.98
CA GLY A 498 -23.31 30.97 31.82
C GLY A 498 -22.04 31.84 31.86
N LEU A 499 -20.95 31.36 32.45
CA LEU A 499 -19.71 32.11 32.68
C LEU A 499 -18.85 32.18 31.41
N MET A 500 -18.75 33.37 30.81
CA MET A 500 -17.82 33.65 29.72
C MET A 500 -16.35 33.52 30.18
N PRO A 501 -15.45 32.89 29.39
CA PRO A 501 -14.04 32.83 29.72
C PRO A 501 -13.37 34.22 29.66
N PRO A 502 -12.36 34.48 30.51
CA PRO A 502 -11.73 35.80 30.60
C PRO A 502 -10.92 36.14 29.33
N ALA A 503 -10.92 37.43 28.96
CA ALA A 503 -10.20 37.96 27.81
C ALA A 503 -8.66 37.97 27.98
N PHE A 504 -8.19 37.90 29.21
CA PHE A 504 -6.77 37.75 29.55
C PHE A 504 -6.63 36.72 30.67
N ARG A 505 -5.66 35.82 30.53
CA ARG A 505 -5.36 34.80 31.55
C ARG A 505 -3.85 34.61 31.67
N ILE A 506 -3.33 34.86 32.86
CA ILE A 506 -2.02 34.37 33.28
C ILE A 506 -2.25 33.08 34.06
N GLN A 507 -1.48 32.04 33.75
CA GLN A 507 -1.44 30.80 34.51
C GLN A 507 0.02 30.43 34.83
N PRO A 508 0.47 30.61 36.09
CA PRO A 508 1.69 29.97 36.55
C PRO A 508 1.49 28.44 36.54
N LYS A 509 2.54 27.70 36.21
CA LYS A 509 2.61 26.25 36.25
C LYS A 509 3.90 25.84 36.95
N LEU A 510 3.79 25.09 38.04
CA LEU A 510 4.93 24.44 38.66
C LEU A 510 5.07 23.04 38.05
N HIS A 511 6.14 22.83 37.29
CA HIS A 511 6.51 21.54 36.75
C HIS A 511 7.43 20.83 37.75
N LEU A 512 7.06 19.61 38.14
CA LEU A 512 7.77 18.79 39.11
C LEU A 512 8.22 17.49 38.43
N ASN A 513 9.48 17.43 38.02
CA ASN A 513 10.05 16.22 37.43
C ASN A 513 10.73 15.40 38.55
N ILE A 514 10.15 14.24 38.86
CA ILE A 514 10.71 13.28 39.82
C ILE A 514 11.42 12.17 39.06
N ASN A 515 12.74 12.08 39.21
CA ASN A 515 13.50 10.89 38.81
C ASN A 515 13.55 9.89 39.98
N LEU A 516 13.26 8.60 39.70
CA LEU A 516 13.03 7.51 40.69
C LEU A 516 14.01 6.33 40.57
#